data_AF-A0A817LEM0-F1
#
_entry.id   AF-A0A817LEM0-F1
#
_cell.length_a   1.000
_cell.length_b   1.000
_cell.length_c   1.000
_cell.angle_alpha   90.00
_cell.angle_beta   90.00
_cell.angle_gamma   90.00
#
_symmetry.space_group_name_H-M   'P 1'
#
loop_
_entity.id
_entity.type
_entity.pdbx_description
1 polymer ?
#
loop_
_entity_poly.entity_id
_entity_poly.type
_entity_poly.pdbx_seq_one_letter_code
_entity_poly.pdbx_strand_id
1 'polypeptide(L)' 'KGGLTARPKTKKTLAIQHRIDTLYIRYDNGDINANELLNGLSYVVAKNIKSKRK' A
#
# COMPACT_ATOMS: atom_id res chain seq x y z
N LYS A 1 -15.93 -17.13 -20.97
CA LYS A 1 -14.78 -17.27 -20.04
C LYS A 1 -14.01 -15.95 -20.04
N GLY A 2 -14.37 -15.02 -19.14
CA GLY A 2 -13.68 -13.74 -19.01
C GLY A 2 -12.39 -13.94 -18.23
N GLY A 3 -11.27 -14.07 -18.93
CA GLY A 3 -9.96 -14.08 -18.29
C GLY A 3 -9.71 -12.72 -17.67
N LEU A 4 -9.69 -12.65 -16.34
CA LEU A 4 -9.05 -11.56 -15.62
C LEU A 4 -7.57 -11.59 -16.00
N THR A 5 -7.21 -10.92 -17.08
CA THR A 5 -5.82 -10.64 -17.39
C THR A 5 -5.30 -9.81 -16.22
N ALA A 6 -4.46 -10.42 -15.38
CA ALA A 6 -3.78 -9.73 -14.31
C ALA A 6 -2.97 -8.60 -14.97
N ARG A 7 -3.52 -7.39 -14.95
CA ARG A 7 -2.87 -6.19 -15.48
C ARG A 7 -1.47 -6.16 -14.87
N PRO A 8 -0.40 -6.05 -15.68
CA PRO A 8 0.96 -6.04 -15.15
C PRO A 8 1.06 -4.97 -14.07
N LYS A 9 1.40 -5.39 -12.84
CA LYS A 9 1.53 -4.48 -11.70
C LYS A 9 2.58 -3.45 -12.09
N THR A 10 2.17 -2.20 -12.25
CA THR A 10 3.09 -1.12 -12.58
C THR A 10 4.14 -0.99 -11.47
N LYS A 11 5.34 -0.47 -11.78
CA LYS A 11 6.38 -0.21 -10.76
C LYS A 11 5.84 0.55 -9.53
N LYS A 12 4.87 1.46 -9.75
CA LYS A 12 4.15 2.18 -8.69
C LYS A 12 3.31 1.25 -7.80
N THR A 13 2.60 0.29 -8.38
CA THR A 13 1.81 -0.71 -7.64
C THR A 13 2.71 -1.58 -6.77
N LEU A 14 3.88 -2.00 -7.27
CA LEU A 14 4.86 -2.76 -6.49
C LEU A 14 5.42 -1.95 -5.33
N ALA A 15 5.75 -0.67 -5.55
CA ALA A 15 6.23 0.21 -4.48
C ALA A 15 5.18 0.46 -3.38
N ILE A 16 3.89 0.50 -3.74
CA ILE A 16 2.80 0.60 -2.77
C ILE A 16 2.68 -0.68 -1.96
N GLN A 17 2.71 -1.84 -2.62
CA GLN A 17 2.66 -3.13 -1.94
C GLN A 17 3.80 -3.26 -0.93
N HIS A 18 5.03 -2.98 -1.36
CA HIS A 18 6.19 -3.02 -0.46
C HIS A 18 6.04 -2.12 0.77
N ARG A 19 5.45 -0.92 0.60
CA ARG A 19 5.18 0.00 1.71
C ARG A 19 4.13 -0.55 2.68
N ILE A 20 3.09 -1.18 2.16
CA ILE A 20 2.04 -1.82 2.95
C ILE A 20 2.63 -3.01 3.73
N ASP A 21 3.41 -3.87 3.07
CA ASP A 21 4.04 -5.03 3.69
C ASP A 21 5.00 -4.61 4.81
N THR A 22 5.78 -3.54 4.60
CA THR A 22 6.65 -2.96 5.64
C THR A 22 5.86 -2.51 6.86
N LEU A 23 4.69 -1.89 6.69
CA LEU A 23 3.86 -1.45 7.80
C LEU A 23 3.30 -2.65 8.58
N TYR A 24 2.90 -3.72 7.88
CA TYR A 24 2.45 -4.95 8.55
C TYR A 24 3.56 -5.62 9.34
N ILE A 25 4.76 -5.76 8.77
CA ILE A 25 5.91 -6.34 9.47
C ILE A 25 6.23 -5.55 10.74
N ARG A 26 6.22 -4.21 10.66
CA ARG A 26 6.47 -3.35 11.82
C ARG A 26 5.39 -3.50 12.90
N TYR A 27 4.14 -3.68 12.50
CA TYR A 27 3.05 -3.92 13.44
C TYR A 27 3.18 -5.29 14.12
N ASP A 28 3.49 -6.33 13.33
CA ASP A 28 3.71 -7.69 13.82
C ASP A 28 4.88 -7.77 14.80
N ASN A 29 5.96 -7.04 14.52
CA ASN A 29 7.12 -6.89 15.41
C ASN A 29 6.83 -6.05 16.67
N GLY A 30 5.69 -5.35 16.73
CA GLY A 30 5.37 -4.42 17.82
C GLY A 30 6.11 -3.08 17.75
N ASP A 31 6.76 -2.74 16.64
CA ASP A 31 7.45 -1.46 16.41
C ASP A 31 6.47 -0.29 16.29
N ILE A 32 5.23 -0.57 15.90
CA ILE A 32 4.14 0.40 15.76
C ILE A 32 2.84 -0.18 16.32
N ASN A 33 1.96 0.68 16.82
CA ASN A 33 0.64 0.27 17.26
C ASN A 33 -0.42 0.29 16.13
N ALA A 34 -1.63 -0.17 16.43
CA ALA A 34 -2.72 -0.25 15.46
C ALA A 34 -3.12 1.11 14.87
N ASN A 35 -3.05 2.20 15.65
CA ASN A 35 -3.35 3.55 15.15
C ASN A 35 -2.29 4.03 14.17
N GLU A 36 -1.01 3.75 14.44
CA GLU A 36 0.10 4.07 13.55
C GLU A 36 0.04 3.27 12.24
N LEU A 37 -0.32 1.98 12.31
CA LEU A 37 -0.59 1.15 11.13
C LEU A 37 -1.71 1.77 10.28
N LEU A 38 -2.85 2.10 10.89
CA LEU A 38 -3.99 2.69 10.18
C LEU A 38 -3.64 4.04 9.52
N ASN A 39 -2.92 4.90 10.22
CA ASN A 39 -2.44 6.17 9.69
C ASN A 39 -1.46 5.97 8.52
N GLY A 40 -0.55 5.00 8.63
CA GLY A 40 0.40 4.64 7.57
C GLY A 40 -0.32 4.16 6.29
N LEU A 41 -1.30 3.27 6.44
CA LEU A 41 -2.12 2.78 5.32
C LEU A 41 -2.90 3.92 4.66
N SER A 42 -3.56 4.77 5.46
CA SER A 42 -4.29 5.94 4.97
C SER A 42 -3.40 6.90 4.16
N TYR A 43 -2.19 7.18 4.66
CA TYR A 43 -1.21 8.02 3.96
C TYR A 43 -0.78 7.41 2.62
N VAL A 44 -0.48 6.11 2.57
CA VAL A 44 -0.08 5.41 1.34
C VAL A 44 -1.16 5.50 0.27
N VAL A 45 -2.43 5.31 0.66
CA VAL A 45 -3.59 5.43 -0.23
C VAL A 45 -3.78 6.88 -0.69
N ALA A 46 -3.79 7.85 0.23
CA ALA A 46 -4.01 9.26 -0.09
C ALA A 46 -2.91 9.84 -1.01
N LYS A 47 -1.64 9.45 -0.79
CA LYS A 47 -0.52 9.84 -1.66
C LYS A 47 -0.67 9.27 -3.07
N ASN A 48 -1.19 8.05 -3.21
CA ASN A 48 -1.46 7.49 -4.53
C ASN A 48 -2.60 8.22 -5.25
N ILE A 49 -3.64 8.60 -4.53
CA ILE A 49 -4.78 9.36 -5.06
C ILE A 49 -4.36 10.76 -5.52
N LYS A 50 -3.59 11.50 -4.70
CA LYS A 50 -3.06 12.83 -5.09
C LYS A 50 -2.19 12.76 -6.35
N SER A 51 -1.41 11.69 -6.53
CA SER A 51 -0.54 11.53 -7.70
C SER A 51 -1.29 11.32 -9.02
N LYS A 52 -2.62 11.05 -9.00
CA LYS A 52 -3.45 10.89 -10.21
C LYS A 52 -4.22 12.15 -10.61
N ARG A 53 -4.14 13.23 -9.82
CA ARG A 53 -4.86 14.50 -10.05
C ARG A 53 -4.03 15.55 -10.79
N LYS A 54 -3.11 15.13 -11.65
CA LYS A 54 -2.26 16.03 -12.46
C LYS A 54 -2.39 15.69 -13.93
#